data_AF-A0A952WA68-F1
#
_entry.id   AF-A0A952WA68-F1
#
_cell.length_a   1.000
_cell.length_b   1.000
_cell.length_c   1.000
_cell.angle_alpha   90.00
_cell.angle_beta   90.00
_cell.angle_gamma   90.00
#
_symmetry.space_group_name_H-M   'P 1'
#
loop_
_entity.id
_entity.type
_entity.pdbx_description
1 polymer ?
#
loop_
_entity_poly.entity_id
_entity_poly.type
_entity_poly.pdbx_seq_one_letter_code
_entity_poly.pdbx_strand_id
1 'polypeptide(L)'
;MRILLRIVAMTLLVLAIGCQRDSAGPLDKIAAKAGSPTGRSDMAADIVAGFRAKKFGIGNAIDAAHKRLESAAAGSSGLSPDAAASRAATEFAGAVLDATRQLESTLPTGGEHEIFWMQVGRLAFRASEEAFANQRVSEARSLVFGGGKRWQNEPYWTRYSDHDGLASAILAAEGERSEAISRLQNRPNLSGVALEVFEKLTGR
;
A
#
# COMPACT_ATOMS: atom_id res chain seq x y z
N MET A 1 5.93 -46.32 43.65
CA MET A 1 6.08 -46.03 42.20
C MET A 1 4.86 -45.41 41.51
N ARG A 2 3.74 -45.11 42.21
CA ARG A 2 2.54 -44.48 41.61
C ARG A 2 2.38 -42.97 41.90
N ILE A 3 3.17 -42.42 42.82
CA ILE A 3 3.11 -41.00 43.23
C ILE A 3 4.07 -40.14 42.40
N LEU A 4 5.26 -40.65 42.05
CA LEU A 4 6.23 -39.97 41.18
C LEU A 4 5.73 -39.77 39.74
N LEU A 5 4.86 -40.65 39.24
CA LEU A 5 4.31 -40.56 37.88
C LEU A 5 3.25 -39.44 37.73
N ARG A 6 2.61 -39.02 38.84
CA ARG A 6 1.60 -37.94 38.82
C ARG A 6 2.22 -36.55 38.88
N ILE A 7 3.40 -36.40 39.48
CA ILE A 7 4.08 -35.10 39.57
C ILE A 7 4.69 -34.74 38.21
N VAL A 8 5.29 -35.69 37.48
CA VAL A 8 5.85 -35.42 36.14
C VAL A 8 4.75 -35.05 35.12
N ALA A 9 3.56 -35.65 35.22
CA ALA A 9 2.43 -35.31 34.36
C ALA A 9 1.80 -33.94 34.67
N MET A 10 1.96 -33.43 35.90
CA MET A 10 1.44 -32.11 36.29
C MET A 10 2.43 -30.97 35.99
N THR A 11 3.73 -31.26 35.93
CA THR A 11 4.74 -30.26 35.51
C THR A 11 4.80 -30.09 33.99
N LEU A 12 4.36 -31.07 33.19
CA LEU A 12 4.29 -30.95 31.73
C LEU A 12 3.05 -30.16 31.23
N LEU A 13 2.05 -29.91 32.08
CA LEU A 13 0.82 -29.21 31.67
C LEU A 13 0.89 -27.68 31.87
N VAL A 14 1.96 -27.15 32.46
CA VAL A 14 2.13 -25.70 32.72
C VAL A 14 3.00 -25.01 31.65
N LEU A 15 3.67 -25.77 30.78
CA LEU A 15 4.47 -25.22 29.66
C LEU A 15 3.68 -25.04 28.35
N ALA A 16 2.38 -25.34 28.36
CA ALA A 16 1.50 -25.22 27.19
C ALA A 16 0.50 -24.06 27.29
N ILE A 17 0.67 -23.14 28.24
CA ILE A 17 -0.05 -21.86 28.21
C ILE A 17 0.72 -20.94 27.26
N GLY A 18 0.40 -21.13 25.98
CA GLY A 18 0.48 -20.16 24.91
C GLY A 18 1.66 -19.20 24.93
N CYS A 19 2.57 -19.39 23.98
CA CYS A 19 3.01 -18.27 23.14
C CYS A 19 1.77 -17.61 22.50
N GLN A 20 0.93 -16.92 23.29
CA GLN A 20 0.06 -15.90 22.73
C GLN A 20 1.00 -14.86 22.18
N ARG A 21 1.04 -14.76 20.85
CA ARG A 21 1.66 -13.67 20.10
C ARG A 21 0.85 -12.39 20.35
N ASP A 22 0.62 -12.03 21.61
CA ASP A 22 0.08 -10.74 22.01
C ASP A 22 1.22 -9.73 21.99
N SER A 23 1.62 -9.38 20.79
CA SER A 23 2.29 -8.12 20.50
C SER A 23 2.12 -7.79 19.03
N ALA A 24 0.87 -7.83 18.55
CA ALA A 24 0.49 -7.10 17.34
C ALA A 24 1.07 -5.68 17.48
N GLY A 25 1.99 -5.32 16.59
CA GLY A 25 2.71 -4.06 16.65
C GLY A 25 1.72 -2.90 16.56
N PRO A 26 2.14 -1.66 16.89
CA PRO A 26 1.25 -0.51 16.81
C PRO A 26 0.59 -0.38 15.42
N LEU A 27 1.31 -0.70 14.34
CA LEU A 27 0.78 -0.69 12.98
C LEU A 27 -0.20 -1.84 12.68
N ASP A 28 -0.07 -2.99 13.34
CA ASP A 28 -1.02 -4.11 13.19
C ASP A 28 -2.36 -3.78 13.84
N LYS A 29 -2.32 -3.13 15.00
CA LYS A 29 -3.52 -2.63 15.69
C LYS A 29 -4.26 -1.57 14.86
N ILE A 30 -3.51 -0.70 14.18
CA ILE A 30 -4.07 0.27 13.24
C ILE A 30 -4.69 -0.47 12.05
N ALA A 31 -3.96 -1.39 11.42
CA ALA A 31 -4.43 -2.13 10.26
C ALA A 31 -5.71 -2.96 10.52
N ALA A 32 -5.95 -3.37 11.77
CA ALA A 32 -7.17 -4.09 12.16
C ALA A 32 -8.46 -3.27 11.99
N LYS A 33 -8.36 -1.95 11.73
CA LYS A 33 -9.50 -1.07 11.42
C LYS A 33 -9.97 -1.14 9.96
N ALA A 34 -9.20 -1.82 9.09
CA ALA A 34 -9.58 -1.98 7.70
C ALA A 34 -10.94 -2.71 7.58
N GLY A 35 -11.72 -2.35 6.56
CA GLY A 35 -13.07 -2.84 6.33
C GLY A 35 -14.17 -2.06 7.07
N SER A 36 -13.82 -1.12 7.94
CA SER A 36 -14.79 -0.21 8.57
C SER A 36 -15.13 0.96 7.64
N PRO A 37 -16.33 1.58 7.74
CA PRO A 37 -16.74 2.67 6.84
C PRO A 37 -15.78 3.88 6.82
N THR A 38 -15.08 4.12 7.93
CA THR A 38 -14.08 5.20 8.10
C THR A 38 -12.67 4.65 8.25
N GLY A 39 -12.44 3.37 7.95
CA GLY A 39 -11.21 2.66 8.28
C GLY A 39 -9.98 3.35 7.73
N ARG A 40 -9.95 3.68 6.44
CA ARG A 40 -8.84 4.41 5.81
C ARG A 40 -8.52 5.74 6.49
N SER A 41 -9.52 6.59 6.76
CA SER A 41 -9.30 7.89 7.39
C SER A 41 -8.85 7.76 8.84
N ASP A 42 -9.44 6.83 9.59
CA ASP A 42 -9.10 6.59 10.99
C ASP A 42 -7.70 5.99 11.14
N MET A 43 -7.33 5.07 10.24
CA MET A 43 -5.98 4.55 10.16
C MET A 43 -4.96 5.63 9.82
N ALA A 44 -5.27 6.53 8.88
CA ALA A 44 -4.38 7.64 8.53
C ALA A 44 -4.16 8.57 9.74
N ALA A 45 -5.23 8.91 10.46
CA ALA A 45 -5.16 9.73 11.67
C ALA A 45 -4.30 9.06 12.76
N ASP A 46 -4.47 7.75 12.98
CA ASP A 46 -3.65 7.00 13.94
C ASP A 46 -2.18 6.90 13.52
N ILE A 47 -1.89 6.76 12.23
CA ILE A 47 -0.51 6.77 11.70
C ILE A 47 0.14 8.13 11.97
N VAL A 48 -0.57 9.22 11.71
CA VAL A 48 -0.10 10.59 12.01
C VAL A 48 0.14 10.77 13.50
N ALA A 49 -0.79 10.32 14.35
CA ALA A 49 -0.65 10.39 15.80
C ALA A 49 0.53 9.56 16.31
N GLY A 50 0.70 8.34 15.79
CA GLY A 50 1.81 7.45 16.12
C GLY A 50 3.17 8.01 15.72
N PHE A 51 3.27 8.61 14.53
CA PHE A 51 4.47 9.31 14.06
C PHE A 51 4.83 10.49 14.95
N ARG A 52 3.87 11.38 15.25
CA ARG A 52 4.09 12.56 16.12
C ARG A 52 4.48 12.14 17.55
N ALA A 53 3.91 11.05 18.04
CA ALA A 53 4.27 10.44 19.32
C ALA A 53 5.58 9.62 19.27
N LYS A 54 6.29 9.61 18.14
CA LYS A 54 7.54 8.86 17.91
C LYS A 54 7.44 7.36 18.22
N LYS A 55 6.26 6.76 18.07
CA LYS A 55 6.05 5.32 18.27
C LYS A 55 6.64 4.49 17.14
N PHE A 56 6.70 5.06 15.94
CA PHE A 56 7.30 4.51 14.73
C PHE A 56 7.56 5.63 13.72
N GLY A 57 8.45 5.39 12.76
CA GLY A 57 8.65 6.29 11.61
C GLY A 57 7.68 6.01 10.48
N ILE A 58 7.47 6.98 9.58
CA ILE A 58 6.60 6.79 8.40
C ILE A 58 7.15 5.68 7.48
N GLY A 59 8.47 5.50 7.42
CA GLY A 59 9.10 4.39 6.68
C GLY A 59 8.66 3.02 7.19
N ASN A 60 8.49 2.85 8.51
CA ASN A 60 7.97 1.59 9.07
C ASN A 60 6.53 1.32 8.60
N ALA A 61 5.71 2.37 8.42
CA ALA A 61 4.35 2.25 7.92
C ALA A 61 4.33 1.84 6.44
N ILE A 62 5.22 2.42 5.62
CA ILE A 62 5.42 2.05 4.21
C ILE A 62 5.84 0.58 4.08
N ASP A 63 6.85 0.15 4.85
CA ASP A 63 7.30 -1.26 4.85
C ASP A 63 6.18 -2.21 5.27
N ALA A 64 5.39 -1.84 6.29
CA ALA A 64 4.26 -2.62 6.77
C ALA A 64 3.13 -2.72 5.74
N ALA A 65 2.93 -1.69 4.91
CA ALA A 65 1.96 -1.68 3.84
C ALA A 65 2.41 -2.55 2.66
N HIS A 66 3.68 -2.46 2.25
CA HIS A 66 4.23 -3.34 1.21
C HIS A 66 4.11 -4.82 1.58
N LYS A 67 4.47 -5.19 2.81
CA LYS A 67 4.33 -6.58 3.30
C LYS A 67 2.89 -7.10 3.23
N ARG A 68 1.91 -6.24 3.49
CA ARG A 68 0.48 -6.59 3.40
C ARG A 68 0.02 -6.78 1.97
N LEU A 69 0.43 -5.89 1.06
CA LEU A 69 0.16 -6.03 -0.37
C LEU A 69 0.79 -7.30 -0.94
N GLU A 70 2.05 -7.59 -0.60
CA GLU A 70 2.73 -8.83 -0.98
C GLU A 70 2.01 -10.07 -0.46
N SER A 71 1.55 -10.04 0.81
CA SER A 71 0.81 -11.15 1.41
C SER A 71 -0.56 -11.36 0.75
N ALA A 72 -1.26 -10.28 0.40
CA ALA A 72 -2.53 -10.35 -0.32
C ALA A 72 -2.36 -10.92 -1.74
N ALA A 73 -1.32 -10.48 -2.45
CA ALA A 73 -0.98 -11.00 -3.77
C ALA A 73 -0.57 -12.49 -3.72
N ALA A 74 0.23 -12.90 -2.72
CA ALA A 74 0.64 -14.30 -2.54
C ALA A 74 -0.53 -15.22 -2.14
N GLY A 75 -1.45 -14.73 -1.32
CA GLY A 75 -2.69 -15.45 -0.96
C GLY A 75 -3.64 -15.67 -2.13
N SER A 76 -3.41 -15.00 -3.26
CA SER A 76 -4.21 -15.10 -4.48
C SER A 76 -3.78 -16.24 -5.41
N SER A 77 -2.83 -17.10 -5.01
CA SER A 77 -2.35 -18.24 -5.81
C SER A 77 -3.30 -19.45 -5.87
N GLY A 78 -4.62 -19.22 -5.88
CA GLY A 78 -5.69 -20.22 -5.94
C GLY A 78 -6.91 -19.73 -6.73
N LEU A 79 -7.96 -20.57 -6.86
CA LEU A 79 -9.16 -20.34 -7.71
C LEU A 79 -9.99 -19.08 -7.38
N SER A 80 -9.63 -18.29 -6.36
CA SER A 80 -10.18 -16.95 -6.12
C SER A 80 -9.19 -16.15 -5.26
N PRO A 81 -8.87 -14.89 -5.62
CA PRO A 81 -8.16 -14.00 -4.71
C PRO A 81 -8.95 -13.85 -3.40
N ASP A 82 -8.25 -13.79 -2.27
CA ASP A 82 -8.87 -13.38 -1.00
C ASP A 82 -9.19 -11.88 -1.09
N ALA A 83 -10.38 -11.59 -1.62
CA ALA A 83 -10.86 -10.24 -1.85
C ALA A 83 -10.90 -9.42 -0.55
N ALA A 84 -11.08 -10.06 0.62
CA ALA A 84 -11.07 -9.36 1.90
C ALA A 84 -9.63 -8.96 2.28
N ALA A 85 -8.66 -9.86 2.12
CA ALA A 85 -7.25 -9.54 2.35
C ALA A 85 -6.74 -8.46 1.38
N SER A 86 -7.09 -8.55 0.09
CA SER A 86 -6.76 -7.53 -0.93
C SER A 86 -7.32 -6.16 -0.54
N ARG A 87 -8.60 -6.08 -0.15
CA ARG A 87 -9.22 -4.83 0.32
C ARG A 87 -8.54 -4.29 1.57
N ALA A 88 -8.30 -5.13 2.57
CA ALA A 88 -7.66 -4.68 3.80
C ALA A 88 -6.23 -4.16 3.56
N ALA A 89 -5.45 -4.82 2.69
CA ALA A 89 -4.11 -4.40 2.34
C ALA A 89 -4.08 -3.06 1.60
N THR A 90 -4.95 -2.90 0.60
CA THR A 90 -5.06 -1.66 -0.19
C THR A 90 -5.63 -0.49 0.62
N GLU A 91 -6.56 -0.75 1.53
CA GLU A 91 -7.09 0.28 2.45
C GLU A 91 -6.02 0.78 3.43
N PHE A 92 -5.22 -0.13 4.00
CA PHE A 92 -4.10 0.25 4.86
C PHE A 92 -3.01 1.00 4.08
N ALA A 93 -2.68 0.57 2.86
CA ALA A 93 -1.75 1.29 1.99
C ALA A 93 -2.27 2.71 1.67
N GLY A 94 -3.56 2.84 1.36
CA GLY A 94 -4.23 4.12 1.19
C GLY A 94 -4.13 5.02 2.42
N ALA A 95 -4.29 4.46 3.63
CA ALA A 95 -4.14 5.18 4.88
C ALA A 95 -2.70 5.69 5.10
N VAL A 96 -1.68 4.89 4.75
CA VAL A 96 -0.27 5.32 4.80
C VAL A 96 0.00 6.46 3.80
N LEU A 97 -0.57 6.38 2.60
CA LEU A 97 -0.46 7.44 1.59
C LEU A 97 -1.16 8.73 2.05
N ASP A 98 -2.32 8.63 2.70
CA ASP A 98 -3.02 9.78 3.26
C ASP A 98 -2.27 10.39 4.45
N ALA A 99 -1.71 9.58 5.34
CA ALA A 99 -0.86 10.04 6.42
C ALA A 99 0.40 10.75 5.90
N THR A 100 1.04 10.20 4.85
CA THR A 100 2.19 10.80 4.19
C THR A 100 1.86 12.19 3.64
N ARG A 101 0.71 12.33 2.96
CA ARG A 101 0.22 13.63 2.48
C ARG A 101 -0.04 14.62 3.61
N GLN A 102 -0.64 14.18 4.71
CA GLN A 102 -0.90 15.04 5.87
C GLN A 102 0.39 15.50 6.58
N LEU A 103 1.45 14.70 6.51
CA LEU A 103 2.75 14.98 7.11
C LEU A 103 3.74 15.65 6.15
N GLU A 104 3.38 15.90 4.89
CA GLU A 104 4.31 16.30 3.83
C GLU A 104 5.19 17.50 4.21
N SER A 105 4.67 18.50 4.93
CA SER A 105 5.42 19.67 5.42
C SER A 105 6.43 19.37 6.53
N THR A 106 6.33 18.21 7.17
CA THR A 106 7.21 17.74 8.26
C THR A 106 8.15 16.63 7.83
N LEU A 107 7.91 16.05 6.66
CA LEU A 107 8.73 14.98 6.09
C LEU A 107 9.96 15.57 5.39
N PRO A 108 11.06 14.79 5.25
CA PRO A 108 12.27 15.29 4.65
C PRO A 108 12.07 15.70 3.18
N THR A 109 12.50 16.91 2.81
CA THR A 109 12.34 17.46 1.46
C THR A 109 13.65 17.63 0.69
N GLY A 110 14.79 17.43 1.35
CA GLY A 110 16.11 17.48 0.72
C GLY A 110 16.30 16.39 -0.32
N GLY A 111 17.15 16.67 -1.34
CA GLY A 111 17.40 15.74 -2.45
C GLY A 111 18.07 14.43 -2.01
N GLU A 112 18.72 14.40 -0.86
CA GLU A 112 19.24 13.20 -0.21
C GLU A 112 18.14 12.22 0.22
N HIS A 113 16.89 12.68 0.28
CA HIS A 113 15.72 11.89 0.67
C HIS A 113 14.85 11.45 -0.52
N GLU A 114 15.31 11.58 -1.76
CA GLU A 114 14.56 11.12 -2.94
C GLU A 114 14.20 9.62 -2.87
N ILE A 115 15.04 8.80 -2.25
CA ILE A 115 14.75 7.37 -2.06
C ILE A 115 13.47 7.17 -1.25
N PHE A 116 13.26 7.97 -0.20
CA PHE A 116 12.03 7.90 0.59
C PHE A 116 10.80 8.22 -0.27
N TRP A 117 10.84 9.30 -1.04
CA TRP A 117 9.74 9.69 -1.92
C TRP A 117 9.49 8.70 -3.06
N MET A 118 10.55 8.07 -3.59
CA MET A 118 10.40 6.96 -4.54
C MET A 118 9.65 5.78 -3.92
N GLN A 119 9.92 5.43 -2.66
CA GLN A 119 9.19 4.37 -1.95
C GLN A 119 7.71 4.73 -1.77
N VAL A 120 7.38 5.99 -1.47
CA VAL A 120 5.98 6.46 -1.41
C VAL A 120 5.29 6.25 -2.77
N GLY A 121 5.95 6.64 -3.87
CA GLY A 121 5.41 6.40 -5.22
C GLY A 121 5.27 4.92 -5.54
N ARG A 122 6.21 4.06 -5.15
CA ARG A 122 6.10 2.60 -5.35
C ARG A 122 4.99 1.98 -4.51
N LEU A 123 4.70 2.50 -3.33
CA LEU A 123 3.54 2.09 -2.54
C LEU A 123 2.23 2.44 -3.25
N ALA A 124 2.11 3.67 -3.78
CA ALA A 124 0.97 4.11 -4.59
C ALA A 124 0.75 3.19 -5.80
N PHE A 125 1.84 2.91 -6.54
CA PHE A 125 1.81 1.97 -7.67
C PHE A 125 1.26 0.61 -7.28
N ARG A 126 1.89 -0.06 -6.29
CA ARG A 126 1.52 -1.43 -5.88
C ARG A 126 0.09 -1.51 -5.35
N ALA A 127 -0.34 -0.54 -4.56
CA ALA A 127 -1.70 -0.51 -4.04
C ALA A 127 -2.73 -0.32 -5.15
N SER A 128 -2.44 0.56 -6.12
CA SER A 128 -3.31 0.76 -7.28
C SER A 128 -3.34 -0.43 -8.23
N GLU A 129 -2.21 -1.11 -8.43
CA GLU A 129 -2.09 -2.34 -9.23
C GLU A 129 -3.00 -3.44 -8.66
N GLU A 130 -2.89 -3.67 -7.35
CA GLU A 130 -3.72 -4.64 -6.62
C GLU A 130 -5.22 -4.29 -6.70
N ALA A 131 -5.58 -3.03 -6.48
CA ALA A 131 -6.98 -2.59 -6.58
C ALA A 131 -7.53 -2.73 -8.01
N PHE A 132 -6.74 -2.32 -9.01
CA PHE A 132 -7.13 -2.35 -10.42
C PHE A 132 -7.27 -3.79 -10.95
N ALA A 133 -6.34 -4.68 -10.60
CA ALA A 133 -6.40 -6.10 -10.95
C ALA A 133 -7.68 -6.79 -10.41
N ASN A 134 -8.19 -6.30 -9.28
CA ASN A 134 -9.44 -6.76 -8.66
C ASN A 134 -10.67 -5.93 -9.08
N GLN A 135 -10.60 -5.20 -10.20
CA GLN A 135 -11.70 -4.40 -10.78
C GLN A 135 -12.25 -3.29 -9.85
N ARG A 136 -11.46 -2.84 -8.86
CA ARG A 136 -11.80 -1.74 -7.95
C ARG A 136 -11.26 -0.41 -8.49
N VAL A 137 -11.75 0.00 -9.66
CA VAL A 137 -11.17 1.11 -10.44
C VAL A 137 -11.16 2.44 -9.67
N SER A 138 -12.28 2.84 -9.07
CA SER A 138 -12.37 4.08 -8.28
C SER A 138 -11.38 4.10 -7.10
N GLU A 139 -11.17 2.95 -6.45
CA GLU A 139 -10.18 2.83 -5.39
C GLU A 139 -8.75 2.94 -5.96
N ALA A 140 -8.45 2.24 -7.05
CA ALA A 140 -7.17 2.33 -7.74
C ALA A 140 -6.84 3.78 -8.14
N ARG A 141 -7.84 4.53 -8.63
CA ARG A 141 -7.73 5.97 -8.95
C ARG A 141 -7.34 6.80 -7.73
N SER A 142 -7.92 6.50 -6.57
CA SER A 142 -7.58 7.19 -5.31
C SER A 142 -6.17 6.85 -4.79
N LEU A 143 -5.63 5.69 -5.18
CA LEU A 143 -4.34 5.17 -4.70
C LEU A 143 -3.18 5.60 -5.60
N VAL A 144 -3.36 5.56 -6.93
CA VAL A 144 -2.28 5.76 -7.91
C VAL A 144 -1.67 7.19 -7.85
N PHE A 145 -2.41 8.16 -7.32
CA PHE A 145 -1.93 9.54 -7.08
C PHE A 145 -1.83 9.90 -5.60
N GLY A 146 -1.84 8.91 -4.70
CA GLY A 146 -1.74 9.11 -3.25
C GLY A 146 -0.34 9.51 -2.77
N GLY A 147 -0.18 9.86 -1.50
CA GLY A 147 1.15 9.99 -0.89
C GLY A 147 1.81 11.36 -0.97
N GLY A 148 1.07 12.42 -1.33
CA GLY A 148 1.60 13.77 -1.45
C GLY A 148 2.16 14.08 -2.84
N LYS A 149 2.51 15.35 -3.08
CA LYS A 149 2.90 15.82 -4.42
C LYS A 149 4.38 15.62 -4.72
N ARG A 150 5.23 15.52 -3.69
CA ARG A 150 6.69 15.51 -3.86
C ARG A 150 7.21 14.45 -4.84
N TRP A 151 6.71 13.22 -4.77
CA TRP A 151 7.14 12.12 -5.65
C TRP A 151 6.52 12.20 -7.06
N GLN A 152 5.43 12.94 -7.24
CA GLN A 152 4.65 13.01 -8.49
C GLN A 152 5.24 14.00 -9.48
N ASN A 153 6.51 13.80 -9.84
CA ASN A 153 7.27 14.71 -10.72
C ASN A 153 7.73 14.01 -12.00
N GLU A 154 8.13 14.80 -13.01
CA GLU A 154 8.53 14.27 -14.32
C GLU A 154 9.68 13.25 -14.25
N PRO A 155 10.77 13.48 -13.46
CA PRO A 155 11.82 12.47 -13.28
C PRO A 155 11.30 11.12 -12.78
N TYR A 156 10.35 11.11 -11.84
CA TYR A 156 9.75 9.87 -11.35
C TYR A 156 8.97 9.16 -12.46
N TRP A 157 8.07 9.86 -13.15
CA TRP A 157 7.23 9.27 -14.19
C TRP A 157 8.04 8.73 -15.37
N THR A 158 9.09 9.46 -15.77
CA THR A 158 10.02 9.00 -16.80
C THR A 158 10.74 7.71 -16.37
N ARG A 159 11.13 7.59 -15.09
CA ARG A 159 11.81 6.40 -14.56
C ARG A 159 10.89 5.19 -14.39
N TYR A 160 9.63 5.42 -14.00
CA TYR A 160 8.65 4.38 -13.68
C TYR A 160 7.49 4.41 -14.68
N SER A 161 7.78 4.02 -15.93
CA SER A 161 6.80 4.01 -17.01
C SER A 161 5.67 2.99 -16.79
N ASP A 162 5.91 1.95 -15.99
CA ASP A 162 4.89 1.01 -15.49
C ASP A 162 3.81 1.75 -14.68
N HIS A 163 4.23 2.61 -13.77
CA HIS A 163 3.32 3.41 -12.95
C HIS A 163 2.60 4.47 -13.79
N ASP A 164 3.29 5.13 -14.73
CA ASP A 164 2.65 6.13 -15.58
C ASP A 164 1.62 5.52 -16.55
N GLY A 165 1.92 4.34 -17.10
CA GLY A 165 1.00 3.55 -17.90
C GLY A 165 -0.22 3.09 -17.10
N LEU A 166 -0.02 2.55 -15.89
CA LEU A 166 -1.12 2.15 -15.01
C LEU A 166 -2.01 3.33 -14.62
N ALA A 167 -1.42 4.47 -14.25
CA ALA A 167 -2.16 5.69 -13.92
C ALA A 167 -3.06 6.15 -15.09
N SER A 168 -2.54 6.07 -16.32
CA SER A 168 -3.28 6.44 -17.52
C SER A 168 -4.37 5.42 -17.88
N ALA A 169 -4.12 4.12 -17.68
CA ALA A 169 -5.13 3.09 -17.85
C ALA A 169 -6.29 3.24 -16.85
N ILE A 170 -5.99 3.57 -15.59
CA ILE A 170 -6.99 3.84 -14.55
C ILE A 170 -7.82 5.08 -14.91
N LEU A 171 -7.20 6.18 -15.34
CA LEU A 171 -7.89 7.38 -15.82
C LEU A 171 -8.89 7.04 -16.95
N ALA A 172 -8.43 6.29 -17.95
CA ALA A 172 -9.29 5.90 -19.06
C ALA A 172 -10.46 5.00 -18.60
N ALA A 173 -10.23 4.10 -17.64
CA ALA A 173 -11.26 3.23 -17.08
C ALA A 173 -12.33 3.99 -16.27
N GLU A 174 -11.98 5.13 -15.66
CA GLU A 174 -12.93 6.05 -14.99
C GLU A 174 -13.62 7.01 -15.98
N GLY A 175 -13.40 6.86 -17.29
CA GLY A 175 -13.99 7.71 -18.32
C GLY A 175 -13.17 8.98 -18.64
N GLU A 176 -12.02 9.18 -18.01
CA GLU A 176 -11.10 10.30 -18.22
C GLU A 176 -10.11 10.03 -19.38
N ARG A 177 -10.58 9.43 -20.48
CA ARG A 177 -9.72 8.99 -21.61
C ARG A 177 -8.89 10.14 -22.21
N SER A 178 -9.47 11.33 -22.37
CA SER A 178 -8.74 12.49 -22.91
C SER A 178 -7.59 12.92 -22.00
N GLU A 179 -7.77 12.85 -20.68
CA GLU A 179 -6.72 13.17 -19.70
C GLU A 179 -5.61 12.12 -19.73
N ALA A 180 -5.97 10.84 -19.80
CA ALA A 180 -5.01 9.74 -19.95
C ALA A 180 -4.12 9.91 -21.19
N ILE A 181 -4.71 10.22 -22.35
CA ILE A 181 -3.96 10.47 -23.59
C ILE A 181 -3.08 11.71 -23.44
N SER A 182 -3.63 12.82 -22.93
CA SER A 182 -2.89 14.07 -22.77
C SER A 182 -1.68 13.90 -21.86
N ARG A 183 -1.81 13.11 -20.79
CA ARG A 183 -0.71 12.82 -19.86
C ARG A 183 0.45 12.11 -20.56
N LEU A 184 0.16 11.06 -21.32
CA LEU A 184 1.18 10.25 -22.01
C LEU A 184 1.78 10.98 -23.22
N GLN A 185 0.95 11.69 -23.99
CA GLN A 185 1.37 12.42 -25.17
C GLN A 185 2.40 13.53 -24.86
N ASN A 186 2.29 14.13 -23.67
CA ASN A 186 3.17 15.22 -23.25
C ASN A 186 4.48 14.75 -22.60
N ARG A 187 4.76 13.43 -22.58
CA ARG A 187 6.02 12.90 -22.04
C ARG A 187 7.18 13.16 -23.00
N PRO A 188 8.31 13.73 -22.53
CA PRO A 188 9.48 13.97 -23.38
C PRO A 188 10.06 12.69 -24.00
N ASN A 189 9.95 11.56 -23.29
CA ASN A 189 10.41 10.25 -23.76
C ASN A 189 9.41 9.16 -23.35
N LEU A 190 8.34 9.01 -24.14
CA LEU A 190 7.34 7.98 -23.92
C LEU A 190 7.89 6.60 -24.34
N SER A 191 7.97 5.67 -23.38
CA SER A 191 8.55 4.33 -23.61
C SER A 191 7.98 3.28 -22.65
N GLY A 192 8.25 2.01 -22.91
CA GLY A 192 7.80 0.88 -22.08
C GLY A 192 6.28 0.77 -21.98
N VAL A 193 5.77 0.39 -20.81
CA VAL A 193 4.32 0.17 -20.58
C VAL A 193 3.50 1.45 -20.83
N ALA A 194 4.06 2.63 -20.56
CA ALA A 194 3.39 3.90 -20.85
C ALA A 194 3.13 4.09 -22.35
N LEU A 195 4.06 3.68 -23.22
CA LEU A 195 3.88 3.70 -24.66
C LEU A 195 2.81 2.70 -25.11
N GLU A 196 2.87 1.46 -24.60
CA GLU A 196 1.87 0.43 -24.94
C GLU A 196 0.44 0.86 -24.57
N VAL A 197 0.28 1.52 -23.43
CA VAL A 197 -1.02 2.07 -23.01
C VAL A 197 -1.44 3.22 -23.93
N PHE A 198 -0.52 4.11 -24.32
CA PHE A 198 -0.84 5.19 -25.26
C PHE A 198 -1.31 4.67 -26.62
N GLU A 199 -0.62 3.68 -27.18
CA GLU A 199 -0.98 2.99 -28.42
C GLU A 199 -2.38 2.38 -28.33
N LYS A 200 -2.66 1.61 -27.27
CA LYS A 200 -4.00 1.06 -27.00
C LYS A 200 -5.08 2.14 -26.89
N LEU A 201 -4.78 3.25 -26.21
CA LEU A 201 -5.73 4.36 -26.03
C LEU A 201 -5.97 5.17 -27.31
N THR A 202 -5.05 5.15 -28.27
CA THR A 202 -5.14 5.92 -29.51
C THR A 202 -5.44 5.09 -30.76
N GLY A 203 -5.38 3.75 -30.65
CA GLY A 203 -5.59 2.84 -31.78
C GLY A 203 -4.43 2.87 -32.79
N ARG A 204 -3.23 3.19 -32.33
CA ARG A 204 -1.98 3.13 -33.09
C ARG A 204 -1.26 1.85 -32.72
#